data_AF-A0A1V6D4W0-F1
#
_entry.id   AF-A0A1V6D4W0-F1
#
_cell.length_a   1.000
_cell.length_b   1.000
_cell.length_c   1.000
_cell.angle_alpha   90.00
_cell.angle_beta   90.00
_cell.angle_gamma   90.00
#
_symmetry.space_group_name_H-M   'P 1'
#
loop_
_entity.id
_entity.type
_entity.pdbx_description
1 polymer ?
#
loop_
_entity_poly.entity_id
_entity_poly.type
_entity_poly.pdbx_seq_one_letter_code
_entity_poly.pdbx_strand_id
1 'polypeptide(L)'
;MGISAYPGGVVELWRADLPAGAVALAWLGQAGFAIRAGGLRILIDPYLSDHLARKYAGTPMPHVRMMPPPLQADEIRDLDLVLCTHRHSDHMDPGSLGELAANNPACRFVVPRAEIEAAVRAGAPDDRLVPLNDGESFAPADGLEVVAIASAHPEPSTDERGLHRFLGYVLRGTGILPVRPMGVPPVEAGPGRPCDAWAGRPCHVTLYHSGDCVVYSGLARRLRELGVNLALLPVNGRSDELTARGVPGNMDFDEAVALCRLARIPAMIVHHFGMFDFNTADPADLRRRAAKLDERRLICIVPFVKEHYMAHGIPPSSAEAPASPRDASTQDQAPLLDPAERFFLDPASPVPLYHQIEQILLERIAGRNAVGRLLPTEKDLMAMFAVSRATARKVYENLSAKGLVERRRALGTRVIAREISEDLGRLKSYTEEMNLKGLKITTKLLEARLHTPDERVAAKLRLEPGQQTLQLRRLRGTDEVFPIVLLVSEIPASFGIDPNEDFTGSLYKLIEEKYNIPIEFGDEEIRVAEAAGEEAKLLGVPAGKGLLVIERVTYARGERPLEFVRGVYRPEHYTFSIRIRR
;
A
#
# COMPACT_ATOMS: atom_id res chain seq x y z
N MET A 1 -0.98 19.66 16.95
CA MET A 1 -1.69 18.80 17.94
C MET A 1 -1.92 17.44 17.30
N GLY A 2 -1.80 16.33 18.02
CA GLY A 2 -1.94 14.99 17.43
C GLY A 2 -2.86 14.08 18.26
N ILE A 3 -3.61 13.22 17.58
CA ILE A 3 -4.35 12.09 18.17
C ILE A 3 -3.43 10.87 18.10
N SER A 4 -3.22 10.16 19.21
CA SER A 4 -2.34 8.99 19.22
C SER A 4 -3.14 7.69 19.09
N ALA A 5 -2.70 6.76 18.23
CA ALA A 5 -3.15 5.37 18.26
C ALA A 5 -2.41 4.57 19.35
N TYR A 6 -2.52 5.03 20.59
CA TYR A 6 -1.95 4.36 21.76
C TYR A 6 -3.03 3.48 22.42
N PRO A 7 -2.81 2.18 22.67
CA PRO A 7 -3.80 1.30 23.30
C PRO A 7 -4.27 1.80 24.65
N GLY A 8 -3.40 2.45 25.43
CA GLY A 8 -3.81 3.09 26.68
C GLY A 8 -4.89 4.15 26.46
N GLY A 9 -4.80 4.95 25.39
CA GLY A 9 -5.81 5.97 25.06
C GLY A 9 -7.12 5.37 24.54
N VAL A 10 -7.07 4.26 23.82
CA VAL A 10 -8.28 3.54 23.36
C VAL A 10 -8.97 2.82 24.52
N VAL A 11 -8.22 2.15 25.39
CA VAL A 11 -8.73 1.50 26.61
C VAL A 11 -9.27 2.53 27.61
N GLU A 12 -8.58 3.66 27.78
CA GLU A 12 -9.06 4.78 28.59
C GLU A 12 -10.37 5.35 28.03
N LEU A 13 -10.48 5.56 26.71
CA LEU A 13 -11.73 5.98 26.08
C LEU A 13 -12.86 4.96 26.32
N TRP A 14 -12.56 3.67 26.19
CA TRP A 14 -13.53 2.58 26.39
C TRP A 14 -14.09 2.56 27.83
N ARG A 15 -13.26 2.96 28.81
CA ARG A 15 -13.56 2.98 30.24
C ARG A 15 -13.97 4.35 30.80
N ALA A 16 -13.81 5.43 30.04
CA ALA A 16 -14.04 6.80 30.53
C ALA A 16 -15.50 7.03 30.94
N ASP A 17 -15.74 7.72 32.05
CA ASP A 17 -17.06 8.27 32.29
C ASP A 17 -17.16 9.60 31.54
N LEU A 18 -18.00 9.64 30.50
CA LEU A 18 -18.10 10.80 29.61
C LEU A 18 -19.26 11.68 30.09
N PRO A 19 -19.09 13.02 30.13
CA PRO A 19 -20.20 13.92 30.40
C PRO A 19 -21.40 13.64 29.50
N ALA A 20 -22.60 13.91 29.99
CA ALA A 20 -23.82 13.73 29.19
C ALA A 20 -23.73 14.52 27.88
N GLY A 21 -23.91 13.80 26.77
CA GLY A 21 -23.71 14.36 25.44
C GLY A 21 -22.24 14.71 25.15
N ALA A 22 -21.23 14.04 25.69
CA ALA A 22 -19.86 14.18 25.18
C ALA A 22 -19.60 13.21 24.03
N VAL A 23 -18.74 13.61 23.09
CA VAL A 23 -18.24 12.73 22.03
C VAL A 23 -16.75 12.52 22.23
N ALA A 24 -16.32 11.27 22.33
CA ALA A 24 -14.92 10.88 22.39
C ALA A 24 -14.58 10.01 21.19
N LEU A 25 -13.35 10.14 20.69
CA LEU A 25 -12.87 9.38 19.55
C LEU A 25 -11.42 8.95 19.74
N ALA A 26 -11.10 7.74 19.27
CA ALA A 26 -9.74 7.24 19.16
C ALA A 26 -9.54 6.58 17.80
N TRP A 27 -8.38 6.83 17.20
CA TRP A 27 -8.01 6.26 15.91
C TRP A 27 -7.45 4.85 16.09
N LEU A 28 -7.93 3.91 15.29
CA LEU A 28 -7.56 2.49 15.35
C LEU A 28 -6.48 2.11 14.32
N GLY A 29 -6.13 3.04 13.41
CA GLY A 29 -5.30 2.80 12.23
C GLY A 29 -6.13 2.83 10.95
N GLN A 30 -5.50 3.14 9.80
CA GLN A 30 -6.15 3.31 8.48
C GLN A 30 -7.42 4.18 8.59
N ALA A 31 -8.62 3.65 8.34
CA ALA A 31 -9.91 4.32 8.42
C ALA A 31 -10.69 3.95 9.69
N GLY A 32 -10.13 3.11 10.57
CA GLY A 32 -10.82 2.64 11.76
C GLY A 32 -10.89 3.67 12.88
N PHE A 33 -12.06 3.83 13.51
CA PHE A 33 -12.25 4.69 14.68
C PHE A 33 -13.10 4.02 15.77
N ALA A 34 -12.67 4.16 17.01
CA ALA A 34 -13.48 3.92 18.20
C ALA A 34 -14.13 5.23 18.63
N ILE A 35 -15.44 5.22 18.80
CA ILE A 35 -16.24 6.41 19.10
C ILE A 35 -17.14 6.12 20.29
N ARG A 36 -17.25 7.09 21.19
CA ARG A 36 -18.31 7.12 22.19
C ARG A 36 -19.18 8.34 21.97
N ALA A 37 -20.47 8.10 21.78
CA ALA A 37 -21.46 9.14 21.50
C ALA A 37 -22.84 8.65 21.95
N GLY A 38 -23.66 9.53 22.52
CA GLY A 38 -25.03 9.17 22.94
C GLY A 38 -25.09 8.03 23.97
N GLY A 39 -24.04 7.88 24.80
CA GLY A 39 -23.92 6.75 25.74
C GLY A 39 -23.47 5.43 25.11
N LEU A 40 -23.39 5.35 23.79
CA LEU A 40 -23.01 4.14 23.06
C LEU A 40 -21.51 4.04 22.82
N ARG A 41 -21.01 2.80 22.72
CA ARG A 41 -19.69 2.44 22.20
C ARG A 41 -19.83 1.97 20.76
N ILE A 42 -19.11 2.64 19.87
CA ILE A 42 -19.26 2.53 18.43
C ILE A 42 -17.89 2.26 17.81
N LEU A 43 -17.81 1.30 16.91
CA LEU A 43 -16.67 1.13 16.00
C LEU A 43 -17.10 1.50 14.58
N ILE A 44 -16.25 2.23 13.87
CA ILE A 44 -16.35 2.42 12.42
C ILE A 44 -15.15 1.75 11.76
N ASP A 45 -15.40 0.96 10.71
CA ASP A 45 -14.39 0.26 9.90
C ASP A 45 -13.32 -0.47 10.75
N PRO A 46 -13.70 -1.44 11.60
CA PRO A 46 -12.79 -2.05 12.57
C PRO A 46 -11.88 -3.10 11.94
N TYR A 47 -10.77 -2.68 11.31
CA TYR A 47 -9.70 -3.59 10.92
C TYR A 47 -8.76 -3.90 12.09
N LEU A 48 -9.23 -4.80 12.97
CA LEU A 48 -8.55 -5.20 14.21
C LEU A 48 -7.83 -6.55 14.11
N SER A 49 -7.85 -7.20 12.95
CA SER A 49 -7.16 -8.47 12.72
C SER A 49 -6.00 -8.35 11.73
N ASP A 50 -5.21 -9.41 11.60
CA ASP A 50 -4.22 -9.53 10.52
C ASP A 50 -4.79 -10.19 9.27
N HIS A 51 -6.11 -10.14 9.04
CA HIS A 51 -6.74 -10.86 7.92
C HIS A 51 -6.10 -10.50 6.57
N LEU A 52 -5.91 -9.21 6.25
CA LEU A 52 -5.23 -8.82 5.01
C LEU A 52 -3.75 -9.17 5.06
N ALA A 53 -3.06 -8.92 6.19
CA ALA A 53 -1.64 -9.26 6.32
C ALA A 53 -1.37 -10.76 6.13
N ARG A 54 -2.26 -11.63 6.61
CA ARG A 54 -2.22 -13.10 6.44
C ARG A 54 -2.65 -13.53 5.03
N LYS A 55 -3.74 -12.97 4.52
CA LYS A 55 -4.27 -13.24 3.16
C LYS A 55 -3.23 -12.92 2.09
N TYR A 56 -2.49 -11.82 2.29
CA TYR A 56 -1.43 -11.37 1.40
C TYR A 56 -0.03 -11.77 1.91
N ALA A 57 0.09 -12.58 2.97
CA ALA A 57 1.38 -13.03 3.49
C ALA A 57 2.10 -13.87 2.43
N GLY A 58 3.19 -13.32 1.90
CA GLY A 58 3.97 -13.97 0.86
C GLY A 58 3.42 -13.81 -0.56
N THR A 59 2.51 -12.86 -0.80
CA THR A 59 2.24 -12.34 -2.15
C THR A 59 3.29 -11.29 -2.53
N PRO A 60 3.42 -10.91 -3.82
CA PRO A 60 4.36 -9.87 -4.27
C PRO A 60 4.11 -8.47 -3.70
N MET A 61 2.90 -8.19 -3.22
CA MET A 61 2.57 -7.01 -2.43
C MET A 61 2.02 -7.49 -1.07
N PRO A 62 2.91 -7.96 -0.18
CA PRO A 62 2.47 -8.35 1.14
C PRO A 62 1.84 -7.14 1.79
N HIS A 63 0.61 -7.28 2.28
CA HIS A 63 -0.08 -6.20 2.97
C HIS A 63 0.48 -6.10 4.40
N VAL A 64 1.74 -5.67 4.49
CA VAL A 64 2.49 -5.64 5.74
C VAL A 64 1.88 -4.58 6.62
N ARG A 65 1.25 -5.03 7.70
CA ARG A 65 0.68 -4.17 8.72
C ARG A 65 1.82 -3.39 9.40
N MET A 66 1.78 -2.06 9.31
CA MET A 66 2.81 -1.17 9.85
C MET A 66 2.68 -0.94 11.37
N MET A 67 1.51 -1.21 11.96
CA MET A 67 1.29 -1.14 13.41
C MET A 67 0.31 -2.23 13.88
N PRO A 68 0.56 -2.89 15.03
CA PRO A 68 -0.39 -3.86 15.58
C PRO A 68 -1.75 -3.20 15.85
N PRO A 69 -2.86 -3.97 15.80
CA PRO A 69 -4.17 -3.44 16.13
C PRO A 69 -4.17 -2.94 17.58
N PRO A 70 -4.67 -1.72 17.86
CA PRO A 70 -4.60 -1.14 19.21
C PRO A 70 -5.61 -1.76 20.18
N LEU A 71 -6.56 -2.54 19.67
CA LEU A 71 -7.47 -3.40 20.43
C LEU A 71 -7.50 -4.78 19.78
N GLN A 72 -7.63 -5.83 20.57
CA GLN A 72 -7.91 -7.17 20.07
C GLN A 72 -9.44 -7.37 19.99
N ALA A 73 -9.95 -7.87 18.87
CA ALA A 73 -11.39 -7.98 18.62
C ALA A 73 -12.09 -8.94 19.61
N ASP A 74 -11.39 -9.97 20.07
CA ASP A 74 -11.85 -10.97 21.03
C ASP A 74 -11.94 -10.45 22.49
N GLU A 75 -11.20 -9.38 22.79
CA GLU A 75 -11.22 -8.72 24.11
C GLU A 75 -12.29 -7.62 24.24
N ILE A 76 -12.88 -7.18 23.13
CA ILE A 76 -13.84 -6.08 23.12
C ILE A 76 -15.20 -6.54 23.66
N ARG A 77 -15.65 -5.88 24.72
CA ARG A 77 -16.96 -6.07 25.37
C ARG A 77 -17.75 -4.76 25.41
N ASP A 78 -19.04 -4.90 25.67
CA ASP A 78 -20.03 -3.82 25.82
C ASP A 78 -20.09 -2.88 24.60
N LEU A 79 -19.92 -3.46 23.40
CA LEU A 79 -20.05 -2.77 22.13
C LEU A 79 -21.51 -2.71 21.68
N ASP A 80 -21.97 -1.52 21.29
CA ASP A 80 -23.36 -1.29 20.88
C ASP A 80 -23.53 -1.31 19.37
N LEU A 81 -22.57 -0.73 18.63
CA LEU A 81 -22.64 -0.56 17.18
C LEU A 81 -21.30 -0.80 16.49
N VAL A 82 -21.36 -1.47 15.34
CA VAL A 82 -20.30 -1.47 14.33
C VAL A 82 -20.87 -0.86 13.06
N LEU A 83 -20.18 0.11 12.45
CA LEU A 83 -20.52 0.65 11.14
C LEU A 83 -19.42 0.27 10.15
N CYS A 84 -19.79 -0.33 9.02
CA CYS A 84 -18.85 -0.66 7.94
C CYS A 84 -19.21 0.16 6.71
N THR A 85 -18.26 0.88 6.13
CA THR A 85 -18.51 1.81 5.03
C THR A 85 -18.70 1.12 3.67
N HIS A 86 -18.02 -0.01 3.45
CA HIS A 86 -18.09 -0.80 2.23
C HIS A 86 -17.42 -2.18 2.39
N ARG A 87 -17.48 -3.01 1.33
CA ARG A 87 -17.13 -4.43 1.34
C ARG A 87 -15.65 -4.80 1.43
N HIS A 88 -14.72 -3.84 1.28
CA HIS A 88 -13.30 -4.18 1.30
C HIS A 88 -12.90 -4.74 2.67
N SER A 89 -11.95 -5.67 2.72
CA SER A 89 -11.64 -6.43 3.94
C SER A 89 -10.88 -5.63 5.01
N ASP A 90 -10.46 -4.41 4.71
CA ASP A 90 -9.99 -3.39 5.65
C ASP A 90 -11.13 -2.54 6.26
N HIS A 91 -12.37 -2.74 5.81
CA HIS A 91 -13.56 -2.06 6.34
C HIS A 91 -14.58 -3.07 6.90
N MET A 92 -14.84 -4.14 6.15
CA MET A 92 -15.58 -5.34 6.58
C MET A 92 -14.59 -6.49 6.86
N ASP A 93 -13.79 -6.33 7.91
CA ASP A 93 -12.74 -7.30 8.26
C ASP A 93 -13.31 -8.65 8.74
N PRO A 94 -13.14 -9.75 7.97
CA PRO A 94 -13.64 -11.06 8.38
C PRO A 94 -13.01 -11.59 9.66
N GLY A 95 -11.79 -11.16 9.98
CA GLY A 95 -11.10 -11.54 11.21
C GLY A 95 -11.57 -10.76 12.43
N SER A 96 -12.33 -9.67 12.26
CA SER A 96 -12.82 -8.83 13.37
C SER A 96 -14.32 -8.95 13.58
N LEU A 97 -15.14 -8.90 12.52
CA LEU A 97 -16.60 -8.81 12.69
C LEU A 97 -17.20 -10.04 13.38
N GLY A 98 -16.69 -11.24 13.09
CA GLY A 98 -17.14 -12.48 13.77
C GLY A 98 -16.86 -12.47 15.28
N GLU A 99 -15.64 -12.10 15.69
CA GLU A 99 -15.24 -12.01 17.09
C GLU A 99 -16.04 -10.92 17.84
N LEU A 100 -16.19 -9.75 17.22
CA LEU A 100 -17.00 -8.67 17.78
C LEU A 100 -18.45 -9.10 17.97
N ALA A 101 -19.03 -9.79 16.98
CA ALA A 101 -20.38 -10.32 17.05
C ALA A 101 -20.54 -11.37 18.16
N ALA A 102 -19.59 -12.29 18.29
CA ALA A 102 -19.60 -13.34 19.31
C ALA A 102 -19.50 -12.78 20.73
N ASN A 103 -18.64 -11.78 20.94
CA ASN A 103 -18.38 -11.22 22.26
C ASN A 103 -19.40 -10.14 22.68
N ASN A 104 -20.18 -9.62 21.73
CA ASN A 104 -21.16 -8.55 21.94
C ASN A 104 -22.52 -8.92 21.33
N PRO A 105 -23.34 -9.76 21.99
CA PRO A 105 -24.58 -10.29 21.41
C PRO A 105 -25.65 -9.23 21.14
N ALA A 106 -25.62 -8.09 21.85
CA ALA A 106 -26.52 -6.96 21.62
C ALA A 106 -26.05 -5.98 20.52
N CYS A 107 -24.81 -6.12 20.05
CA CYS A 107 -24.24 -5.22 19.04
C CYS A 107 -24.98 -5.35 17.71
N ARG A 108 -25.32 -4.20 17.11
CA ARG A 108 -25.90 -4.10 15.75
C ARG A 108 -24.85 -3.64 14.74
N PHE A 109 -25.01 -4.06 13.49
CA PHE A 109 -24.03 -3.83 12.41
C PHE A 109 -24.65 -2.98 11.30
N VAL A 110 -24.28 -1.71 11.22
CA VAL A 110 -24.72 -0.79 10.17
C VAL A 110 -23.85 -0.99 8.93
N VAL A 111 -24.48 -1.28 7.79
CA VAL A 111 -23.77 -1.64 6.55
C VAL A 111 -24.46 -1.06 5.32
N PRO A 112 -23.79 -0.94 4.16
CA PRO A 112 -24.46 -0.57 2.93
C PRO A 112 -25.46 -1.65 2.54
N ARG A 113 -26.68 -1.24 2.18
CA ARG A 113 -27.75 -2.15 1.73
C ARG A 113 -27.33 -2.98 0.51
N ALA A 114 -26.44 -2.44 -0.32
CA ALA A 114 -25.86 -3.13 -1.47
C ALA A 114 -24.86 -4.25 -1.07
N GLU A 115 -24.35 -4.24 0.16
CA GLU A 115 -23.23 -5.09 0.60
C GLU A 115 -23.60 -5.98 1.82
N ILE A 116 -24.89 -6.23 2.02
CA ILE A 116 -25.42 -7.14 3.07
C ILE A 116 -24.72 -8.49 3.02
N GLU A 117 -24.64 -9.11 1.83
CA GLU A 117 -24.01 -10.42 1.70
C GLU A 117 -22.51 -10.40 2.05
N ALA A 118 -21.81 -9.29 1.75
CA ALA A 118 -20.42 -9.14 2.10
C ALA A 118 -20.24 -9.05 3.63
N ALA A 119 -21.11 -8.32 4.31
CA ALA A 119 -21.12 -8.23 5.77
C ALA A 119 -21.37 -9.60 6.42
N VAL A 120 -22.35 -10.37 5.92
CA VAL A 120 -22.63 -11.73 6.41
C VAL A 120 -21.43 -12.65 6.18
N ARG A 121 -20.82 -12.61 4.98
CA ARG A 121 -19.59 -13.39 4.69
C ARG A 121 -18.41 -13.00 5.59
N ALA A 122 -18.33 -11.75 6.02
CA ALA A 122 -17.33 -11.27 6.96
C ALA A 122 -17.66 -11.63 8.42
N GLY A 123 -18.80 -12.23 8.71
CA GLY A 123 -19.15 -12.73 10.05
C GLY A 123 -20.12 -11.86 10.84
N ALA A 124 -20.70 -10.80 10.24
CA ALA A 124 -21.78 -10.05 10.86
C ALA A 124 -23.10 -10.85 10.79
N PRO A 125 -23.84 -11.05 11.90
CA PRO A 125 -25.08 -11.84 11.86
C PRO A 125 -26.20 -11.13 11.15
N ASP A 126 -26.89 -11.85 10.26
CA ASP A 126 -27.97 -11.35 9.39
C ASP A 126 -29.08 -10.65 10.19
N ASP A 127 -29.51 -11.27 11.29
CA ASP A 127 -30.56 -10.77 12.19
C ASP A 127 -30.17 -9.51 12.98
N ARG A 128 -28.89 -9.09 12.93
CA ARG A 128 -28.36 -7.91 13.61
C ARG A 128 -27.88 -6.82 12.65
N LEU A 129 -28.09 -6.99 11.34
CA LEU A 129 -27.74 -5.99 10.35
C LEU A 129 -28.74 -4.82 10.34
N VAL A 130 -28.20 -3.62 10.19
CA VAL A 130 -28.94 -2.37 9.95
C VAL A 130 -28.52 -1.83 8.58
N PRO A 131 -29.12 -2.33 7.50
CA PRO A 131 -28.76 -1.90 6.16
C PRO A 131 -29.26 -0.48 5.89
N LEU A 132 -28.36 0.39 5.42
CA LEU A 132 -28.65 1.77 5.00
C LEU A 132 -28.21 2.01 3.55
N ASN A 133 -28.85 2.97 2.89
CA ASN A 133 -28.44 3.52 1.60
C ASN A 133 -28.32 5.06 1.69
N ASP A 134 -27.80 5.68 0.64
CA ASP A 134 -27.65 7.15 0.58
C ASP A 134 -28.92 7.90 1.01
N GLY A 135 -28.76 8.83 1.95
CA GLY A 135 -29.84 9.66 2.48
C GLY A 135 -30.71 9.00 3.54
N GLU A 136 -30.58 7.70 3.79
CA GLU A 136 -31.28 7.00 4.86
C GLU A 136 -30.61 7.26 6.21
N SER A 137 -31.39 7.20 7.29
CA SER A 137 -30.88 7.35 8.65
C SER A 137 -31.43 6.31 9.61
N PHE A 138 -30.75 6.19 10.74
CA PHE A 138 -31.03 5.24 11.80
C PHE A 138 -30.71 5.87 13.15
N ALA A 139 -31.64 5.82 14.09
CA ALA A 139 -31.46 6.34 15.45
C ALA A 139 -31.24 5.16 16.43
N PRO A 140 -29.98 4.85 16.80
CA PRO A 140 -29.71 3.73 17.68
C PRO A 140 -30.08 3.99 19.15
N ALA A 141 -30.13 5.26 19.57
CA ALA A 141 -30.47 5.72 20.92
C ALA A 141 -30.99 7.17 20.87
N ASP A 142 -31.62 7.62 21.95
CA ASP A 142 -32.11 8.99 22.05
C ASP A 142 -30.97 10.00 21.91
N GLY A 143 -31.16 10.99 21.03
CA GLY A 143 -30.18 12.04 20.80
C GLY A 143 -28.95 11.63 20.00
N LEU A 144 -28.98 10.44 19.36
CA LEU A 144 -27.99 10.00 18.37
C LEU A 144 -28.69 9.55 17.08
N GLU A 145 -28.32 10.17 15.96
CA GLU A 145 -28.75 9.76 14.61
C GLU A 145 -27.52 9.42 13.76
N VAL A 146 -27.57 8.29 13.06
CA VAL A 146 -26.60 7.87 12.04
C VAL A 146 -27.24 8.09 10.68
N VAL A 147 -26.68 8.98 9.86
CA VAL A 147 -27.14 9.26 8.49
C VAL A 147 -26.13 8.70 7.50
N ALA A 148 -26.59 7.91 6.52
CA ALA A 148 -25.76 7.39 5.45
C ALA A 148 -25.66 8.40 4.30
N ILE A 149 -24.46 8.56 3.74
CA ILE A 149 -24.18 9.38 2.56
C ILE A 149 -23.36 8.55 1.59
N ALA A 150 -23.67 8.58 0.29
CA ALA A 150 -22.85 7.94 -0.73
C ALA A 150 -21.40 8.46 -0.73
N SER A 151 -20.46 7.54 -0.87
CA SER A 151 -19.04 7.82 -1.11
C SER A 151 -18.64 7.39 -2.54
N ALA A 152 -17.56 7.97 -3.05
CA ALA A 152 -17.04 7.71 -4.40
C ALA A 152 -15.62 7.15 -4.31
N HIS A 153 -15.38 5.96 -4.85
CA HIS A 153 -14.06 5.31 -4.79
C HIS A 153 -13.80 4.44 -6.03
N PRO A 154 -13.19 5.00 -7.12
CA PRO A 154 -12.89 6.42 -7.33
C PRO A 154 -14.11 7.22 -7.84
N GLU A 155 -15.16 6.55 -8.30
CA GLU A 155 -16.40 7.17 -8.76
C GLU A 155 -17.58 6.63 -7.93
N PRO A 156 -18.72 7.33 -7.88
CA PRO A 156 -19.93 6.80 -7.26
C PRO A 156 -20.30 5.45 -7.89
N SER A 157 -20.51 4.43 -7.06
CA SER A 157 -20.80 3.07 -7.51
C SER A 157 -22.10 2.56 -6.89
N THR A 158 -22.96 1.99 -7.74
CA THR A 158 -24.23 1.37 -7.33
C THR A 158 -24.33 -0.07 -7.80
N ASP A 159 -25.18 -0.86 -7.14
CA ASP A 159 -25.62 -2.16 -7.65
C ASP A 159 -26.72 -2.00 -8.73
N GLU A 160 -27.22 -3.12 -9.24
CA GLU A 160 -28.28 -3.16 -10.28
C GLU A 160 -29.61 -2.54 -9.82
N ARG A 161 -29.81 -2.41 -8.50
CA ARG A 161 -30.99 -1.79 -7.88
C ARG A 161 -30.81 -0.28 -7.66
N GLY A 162 -29.65 0.27 -8.04
CA GLY A 162 -29.29 1.66 -7.77
C GLY A 162 -28.87 1.94 -6.32
N LEU A 163 -28.58 0.91 -5.54
CA LEU A 163 -28.13 1.06 -4.15
C LEU A 163 -26.61 1.29 -4.12
N HIS A 164 -26.16 2.25 -3.31
CA HIS A 164 -24.76 2.62 -3.23
C HIS A 164 -23.92 1.55 -2.52
N ARG A 165 -22.78 1.22 -3.13
CA ARG A 165 -21.82 0.22 -2.60
C ARG A 165 -20.85 0.79 -1.57
N PHE A 166 -20.61 2.09 -1.63
CA PHE A 166 -19.72 2.83 -0.74
C PHE A 166 -20.51 3.91 -0.03
N LEU A 167 -20.43 3.94 1.30
CA LEU A 167 -21.08 4.93 2.14
C LEU A 167 -20.08 5.60 3.08
N GLY A 168 -20.32 6.85 3.41
CA GLY A 168 -19.87 7.50 4.62
C GLY A 168 -21.04 7.65 5.60
N TYR A 169 -20.71 7.92 6.86
CA TYR A 169 -21.69 8.07 7.93
C TYR A 169 -21.54 9.40 8.63
N VAL A 170 -22.67 10.08 8.85
CA VAL A 170 -22.76 11.24 9.72
C VAL A 170 -23.41 10.84 11.04
N LEU A 171 -22.68 11.01 12.14
CA LEU A 171 -23.16 10.79 13.49
C LEU A 171 -23.55 12.15 14.07
N ARG A 172 -24.84 12.36 14.27
CA ARG A 172 -25.42 13.56 14.88
C ARG A 172 -25.72 13.29 16.33
N GLY A 173 -25.03 13.98 17.22
CA GLY A 173 -25.24 13.88 18.65
C GLY A 173 -25.20 15.24 19.37
N THR A 174 -25.78 15.28 20.58
CA THR A 174 -25.45 16.36 21.53
C THR A 174 -24.04 16.11 22.08
N GLY A 175 -23.22 17.17 22.12
CA GLY A 175 -21.75 17.14 22.20
C GLY A 175 -21.15 18.10 23.26
N ILE A 176 -20.14 17.66 24.01
CA ILE A 176 -19.01 18.45 24.53
C ILE A 176 -17.79 17.69 23.98
N LEU A 177 -16.91 18.34 23.21
CA LEU A 177 -15.59 17.76 22.94
C LEU A 177 -14.79 17.86 24.25
N PRO A 178 -14.48 16.75 24.95
CA PRO A 178 -13.66 16.85 26.13
C PRO A 178 -12.29 17.40 25.71
N VAL A 179 -11.95 18.47 26.43
CA VAL A 179 -10.65 19.12 26.56
C VAL A 179 -9.50 18.18 26.23
N ARG A 180 -8.70 18.56 25.22
CA ARG A 180 -7.42 17.95 24.81
C ARG A 180 -7.49 16.48 24.33
N PRO A 181 -6.96 16.18 23.13
CA PRO A 181 -6.51 14.82 22.83
C PRO A 181 -5.53 14.38 23.92
N MET A 182 -5.78 13.22 24.54
CA MET A 182 -4.92 12.72 25.61
C MET A 182 -3.50 12.49 25.08
N GLY A 183 -2.50 13.07 25.75
CA GLY A 183 -1.08 13.02 25.36
C GLY A 183 -0.46 14.30 24.81
N VAL A 184 -1.13 15.47 24.87
CA VAL A 184 -0.59 16.77 24.42
C VAL A 184 -0.10 17.62 25.61
N PRO A 185 1.18 18.06 25.66
CA PRO A 185 1.69 18.88 26.76
C PRO A 185 1.15 20.33 26.75
N PRO A 186 1.17 21.02 27.91
CA PRO A 186 1.26 22.46 28.09
C PRO A 186 1.41 23.36 26.86
N VAL A 187 0.41 24.06 26.33
CA VAL A 187 0.73 25.27 25.54
C VAL A 187 -0.04 26.41 26.19
N GLU A 188 0.69 27.42 26.67
CA GLU A 188 0.10 28.55 27.38
C GLU A 188 -0.92 29.27 26.49
N ALA A 189 -2.13 29.42 27.03
CA ALA A 189 -3.26 30.04 26.36
C ALA A 189 -3.08 31.58 26.32
N GLY A 190 -3.16 32.15 25.11
CA GLY A 190 -3.34 33.59 24.91
C GLY A 190 -4.73 33.84 24.31
N PRO A 191 -5.38 34.97 24.63
CA PRO A 191 -6.79 35.20 24.29
C PRO A 191 -7.03 35.32 22.78
N GLY A 192 -8.10 34.69 22.29
CA GLY A 192 -8.56 34.80 20.89
C GLY A 192 -8.08 33.68 19.96
N ARG A 193 -7.78 32.50 20.52
CA ARG A 193 -7.40 31.31 19.74
C ARG A 193 -8.61 30.40 19.52
N PRO A 194 -8.64 29.61 18.45
CA PRO A 194 -9.68 28.60 18.21
C PRO A 194 -9.76 27.57 19.34
N CYS A 195 -8.67 27.38 20.10
CA CYS A 195 -8.66 26.55 21.30
C CYS A 195 -9.62 27.03 22.40
N ASP A 196 -10.05 28.30 22.40
CA ASP A 196 -11.07 28.81 23.30
C ASP A 196 -12.45 28.18 23.02
N ALA A 197 -12.70 27.67 21.80
CA ALA A 197 -13.88 26.88 21.47
C ALA A 197 -13.84 25.45 22.05
N TRP A 198 -12.65 24.98 22.45
CA TRP A 198 -12.40 23.67 23.05
C TRP A 198 -12.24 23.73 24.58
N ALA A 199 -12.39 24.94 25.16
CA ALA A 199 -12.29 25.20 26.59
C ALA A 199 -13.58 24.84 27.35
N GLY A 200 -14.04 23.59 27.22
CA GLY A 200 -15.10 23.03 28.07
C GLY A 200 -16.48 23.66 27.89
N ARG A 201 -16.80 24.25 26.72
CA ARG A 201 -18.16 24.70 26.39
C ARG A 201 -18.94 23.56 25.69
N PRO A 202 -20.24 23.38 25.98
CA PRO A 202 -21.10 22.48 25.22
C PRO A 202 -21.13 22.89 23.75
N CYS A 203 -20.84 21.94 22.85
CA CYS A 203 -20.88 22.13 21.41
C CYS A 203 -21.44 20.87 20.75
N HIS A 204 -22.61 20.95 20.12
CA HIS A 204 -23.15 19.85 19.31
C HIS A 204 -22.07 19.36 18.34
N VAL A 205 -21.75 18.06 18.37
CA VAL A 205 -20.78 17.46 17.46
C VAL A 205 -21.54 16.69 16.40
N THR A 206 -21.34 17.08 15.15
CA THR A 206 -21.83 16.34 13.98
C THR A 206 -20.60 15.82 13.25
N LEU A 207 -20.30 14.55 13.49
CA LEU A 207 -19.14 13.87 12.97
C LEU A 207 -19.45 13.27 11.60
N TYR A 208 -18.60 13.46 10.61
CA TYR A 208 -18.66 12.76 9.33
C TYR A 208 -17.46 11.85 9.16
N HIS A 209 -17.70 10.56 8.91
CA HIS A 209 -16.67 9.61 8.46
C HIS A 209 -16.96 9.24 7.01
N SER A 210 -16.04 9.54 6.08
CA SER A 210 -16.30 9.29 4.66
C SER A 210 -16.13 7.85 4.20
N GLY A 211 -15.46 7.01 5.00
CA GLY A 211 -14.85 5.78 4.48
C GLY A 211 -13.81 6.12 3.41
N ASP A 212 -13.62 5.23 2.46
CA ASP A 212 -12.86 5.49 1.24
C ASP A 212 -13.66 6.39 0.29
N CYS A 213 -13.09 7.54 -0.04
CA CYS A 213 -13.81 8.59 -0.76
C CYS A 213 -12.87 9.56 -1.47
N VAL A 214 -13.21 9.93 -2.71
CA VAL A 214 -12.74 11.14 -3.38
C VAL A 214 -13.82 12.23 -3.31
N VAL A 215 -13.46 13.49 -3.60
CA VAL A 215 -14.45 14.58 -3.64
C VAL A 215 -15.30 14.45 -4.90
N TYR A 216 -16.63 14.43 -4.74
CA TYR A 216 -17.58 14.42 -5.85
C TYR A 216 -18.55 15.60 -5.79
N SER A 217 -19.21 15.88 -6.92
CA SER A 217 -20.13 17.02 -7.04
C SER A 217 -21.28 16.94 -6.04
N GLY A 218 -21.50 18.01 -5.27
CA GLY A 218 -22.58 18.10 -4.30
C GLY A 218 -22.24 17.62 -2.89
N LEU A 219 -21.13 16.90 -2.67
CA LEU A 219 -20.71 16.41 -1.35
C LEU A 219 -20.60 17.56 -0.34
N ALA A 220 -19.85 18.62 -0.67
CA ALA A 220 -19.66 19.78 0.21
C ALA A 220 -20.98 20.45 0.62
N ARG A 221 -21.95 20.54 -0.31
CA ARG A 221 -23.28 21.10 -0.03
C ARG A 221 -24.03 20.22 0.97
N ARG A 222 -24.04 18.90 0.78
CA ARG A 222 -24.71 17.95 1.68
C ARG A 222 -24.10 17.98 3.08
N LEU A 223 -22.77 17.95 3.20
CA LEU A 223 -22.12 18.01 4.51
C LEU A 223 -22.46 19.31 5.27
N ARG A 224 -22.55 20.43 4.54
CA ARG A 224 -22.97 21.71 5.09
C ARG A 224 -24.44 21.71 5.55
N GLU A 225 -25.34 21.20 4.72
CA GLU A 225 -26.76 21.03 5.07
C GLU A 225 -26.95 20.12 6.27
N LEU A 226 -26.09 19.12 6.41
CA LEU A 226 -26.14 18.20 7.53
C LEU A 226 -25.55 18.79 8.82
N GLY A 227 -24.91 19.95 8.75
CA GLY A 227 -24.32 20.65 9.89
C GLY A 227 -23.05 19.99 10.42
N VAL A 228 -22.30 19.30 9.55
CA VAL A 228 -21.04 18.62 9.91
C VAL A 228 -20.04 19.63 10.46
N ASN A 229 -19.43 19.32 11.60
CA ASN A 229 -18.41 20.17 12.21
C ASN A 229 -17.10 19.46 12.56
N LEU A 230 -17.05 18.14 12.42
CA LEU A 230 -15.82 17.36 12.44
C LEU A 230 -15.85 16.34 11.30
N ALA A 231 -14.84 16.36 10.43
CA ALA A 231 -14.72 15.41 9.32
C ALA A 231 -13.53 14.45 9.52
N LEU A 232 -13.73 13.16 9.27
CA LEU A 232 -12.71 12.12 9.24
C LEU A 232 -12.52 11.72 7.76
N LEU A 233 -11.40 12.13 7.17
CA LEU A 233 -11.18 12.05 5.71
C LEU A 233 -9.94 11.21 5.36
N PRO A 234 -10.01 10.30 4.37
CA PRO A 234 -8.89 9.50 3.89
C PRO A 234 -7.96 10.37 3.03
N VAL A 235 -6.68 10.46 3.42
CA VAL A 235 -5.71 11.33 2.74
C VAL A 235 -4.44 10.55 2.38
N ASN A 236 -4.59 9.51 1.57
CA ASN A 236 -3.51 8.76 0.91
C ASN A 236 -3.23 9.22 -0.53
N GLY A 237 -4.04 10.13 -1.08
CA GLY A 237 -3.88 10.67 -2.43
C GLY A 237 -4.17 9.65 -3.54
N ARG A 238 -3.91 10.07 -4.78
CA ARG A 238 -4.04 9.25 -6.01
C ARG A 238 -2.82 9.46 -6.88
N SER A 239 -2.40 8.42 -7.58
CA SER A 239 -1.35 8.51 -8.59
C SER A 239 -1.59 7.47 -9.69
N ASP A 240 -1.04 7.74 -10.88
CA ASP A 240 -1.06 6.77 -11.99
C ASP A 240 -0.35 5.47 -11.59
N GLU A 241 0.64 5.55 -10.69
CA GLU A 241 1.37 4.41 -10.14
C GLU A 241 0.50 3.55 -9.19
N LEU A 242 -0.27 4.18 -8.29
CA LEU A 242 -1.24 3.48 -7.43
C LEU A 242 -2.36 2.85 -8.26
N THR A 243 -2.90 3.61 -9.23
CA THR A 243 -3.97 3.15 -10.12
C THR A 243 -3.51 1.98 -10.98
N ALA A 244 -2.28 2.01 -11.51
CA ALA A 244 -1.67 0.91 -12.26
C ALA A 244 -1.43 -0.34 -11.39
N ARG A 245 -1.34 -0.18 -10.06
CA ARG A 245 -1.25 -1.26 -9.08
C ARG A 245 -2.62 -1.72 -8.55
N GLY A 246 -3.72 -1.18 -9.08
CA GLY A 246 -5.08 -1.53 -8.68
C GLY A 246 -5.55 -0.85 -7.39
N VAL A 247 -4.86 0.20 -6.94
CA VAL A 247 -5.23 1.02 -5.78
C VAL A 247 -5.77 2.36 -6.30
N PRO A 248 -7.09 2.61 -6.27
CA PRO A 248 -7.68 3.84 -6.83
C PRO A 248 -7.21 5.11 -6.11
N GLY A 249 -6.87 4.99 -4.82
CA GLY A 249 -6.53 6.10 -3.93
C GLY A 249 -7.76 6.92 -3.50
N ASN A 250 -7.58 7.83 -2.55
CA ASN A 250 -8.66 8.68 -2.01
C ASN A 250 -8.33 10.17 -2.18
N MET A 251 -8.83 11.06 -1.33
CA MET A 251 -8.51 12.50 -1.43
C MET A 251 -7.00 12.74 -1.28
N ASP A 252 -6.48 13.73 -2.00
CA ASP A 252 -5.26 14.37 -1.56
C ASP A 252 -5.54 15.38 -0.43
N PHE A 253 -4.49 15.89 0.20
CA PHE A 253 -4.64 16.78 1.34
C PHE A 253 -5.26 18.14 0.96
N ASP A 254 -4.98 18.66 -0.23
CA ASP A 254 -5.54 19.95 -0.66
C ASP A 254 -7.03 19.82 -1.00
N GLU A 255 -7.44 18.68 -1.58
CA GLU A 255 -8.84 18.32 -1.79
C GLU A 255 -9.61 18.19 -0.48
N ALA A 256 -9.04 17.52 0.52
CA ALA A 256 -9.65 17.40 1.85
C ALA A 256 -9.83 18.79 2.52
N VAL A 257 -8.81 19.65 2.44
CA VAL A 257 -8.88 21.04 2.92
C VAL A 257 -9.94 21.84 2.16
N ALA A 258 -10.00 21.71 0.84
CA ALA A 258 -10.96 22.40 -0.01
C ALA A 258 -12.40 21.97 0.32
N LEU A 259 -12.64 20.66 0.52
CA LEU A 259 -13.93 20.12 0.93
C LEU A 259 -14.38 20.75 2.26
N CYS A 260 -13.53 20.74 3.29
CA CYS A 260 -13.86 21.33 4.59
C CYS A 260 -14.16 22.84 4.47
N ARG A 261 -13.38 23.59 3.69
CA ARG A 261 -13.63 25.02 3.46
C ARG A 261 -14.96 25.29 2.76
N LEU A 262 -15.26 24.53 1.70
CA LEU A 262 -16.52 24.66 0.95
C LEU A 262 -17.75 24.28 1.79
N ALA A 263 -17.61 23.22 2.60
CA ALA A 263 -18.66 22.74 3.50
C ALA A 263 -18.77 23.56 4.80
N ARG A 264 -17.81 24.46 5.07
CA ARG A 264 -17.67 25.23 6.33
C ARG A 264 -17.49 24.36 7.58
N ILE A 265 -16.74 23.27 7.42
CA ILE A 265 -16.36 22.37 8.51
C ILE A 265 -15.12 22.95 9.19
N PRO A 266 -15.17 23.27 10.51
CA PRO A 266 -14.09 23.93 11.23
C PRO A 266 -12.95 22.98 11.63
N ALA A 267 -13.17 21.67 11.65
CA ALA A 267 -12.17 20.69 12.06
C ALA A 267 -12.18 19.43 11.19
N MET A 268 -10.99 18.93 10.87
CA MET A 268 -10.80 17.64 10.21
C MET A 268 -9.72 16.79 10.88
N ILE A 269 -9.90 15.49 10.83
CA ILE A 269 -8.90 14.48 11.17
C ILE A 269 -8.62 13.72 9.88
N VAL A 270 -7.36 13.75 9.43
CA VAL A 270 -6.93 12.99 8.26
C VAL A 270 -6.60 11.56 8.68
N HIS A 271 -6.91 10.59 7.82
CA HIS A 271 -6.68 9.17 8.09
C HIS A 271 -6.25 8.43 6.81
N HIS A 272 -6.31 7.10 6.81
CA HIS A 272 -5.90 6.25 5.69
C HIS A 272 -4.37 6.24 5.45
N PHE A 273 -3.59 6.31 6.52
CA PHE A 273 -2.13 6.16 6.48
C PHE A 273 -1.63 5.34 7.68
N GLY A 274 -0.40 4.82 7.58
CA GLY A 274 0.28 4.12 8.67
C GLY A 274 -0.23 2.70 8.95
N MET A 275 -0.90 2.06 7.99
CA MET A 275 -1.33 0.66 8.12
C MET A 275 -0.71 -0.26 7.07
N PHE A 276 -0.68 0.12 5.79
CA PHE A 276 0.05 -0.62 4.74
C PHE A 276 1.07 0.29 4.08
N ASP A 277 2.27 -0.23 3.86
CA ASP A 277 3.43 0.47 3.30
C ASP A 277 3.18 1.00 1.87
N PHE A 278 2.42 0.25 1.07
CA PHE A 278 2.13 0.58 -0.32
C PHE A 278 0.96 1.56 -0.53
N ASN A 279 0.15 1.84 0.50
CA ASN A 279 -1.09 2.62 0.39
C ASN A 279 -1.25 3.62 1.56
N THR A 280 -0.29 4.52 1.69
CA THR A 280 -0.21 5.49 2.78
C THR A 280 0.38 6.82 2.31
N ALA A 281 -0.06 7.93 2.91
CA ALA A 281 0.65 9.21 2.83
C ALA A 281 1.70 9.32 3.95
N ASP A 282 2.73 10.15 3.75
CA ASP A 282 3.73 10.47 4.78
C ASP A 282 3.11 11.34 5.90
N PRO A 283 2.94 10.83 7.13
CA PRO A 283 2.38 11.61 8.23
C PRO A 283 3.22 12.84 8.61
N ALA A 284 4.54 12.81 8.36
CA ALA A 284 5.39 13.98 8.60
C ALA A 284 5.08 15.09 7.59
N ASP A 285 4.85 14.75 6.33
CA ASP A 285 4.38 15.69 5.31
C ASP A 285 3.01 16.27 5.66
N LEU A 286 2.05 15.41 6.00
CA LEU A 286 0.71 15.85 6.41
C LEU A 286 0.78 16.81 7.61
N ARG A 287 1.66 16.56 8.59
CA ARG A 287 1.87 17.48 9.74
C ARG A 287 2.49 18.81 9.30
N ARG A 288 3.49 18.79 8.42
CA ARG A 288 4.08 20.04 7.86
C ARG A 288 3.04 20.86 7.12
N ARG A 289 2.16 20.22 6.35
CA ARG A 289 1.09 20.89 5.60
C ARG A 289 -0.01 21.40 6.52
N ALA A 290 -0.43 20.60 7.50
CA ALA A 290 -1.39 21.00 8.53
C ALA A 290 -0.92 22.22 9.32
N ALA A 291 0.38 22.29 9.67
CA ALA A 291 0.97 23.42 10.40
C ALA A 291 0.96 24.74 9.61
N LYS A 292 0.77 24.70 8.29
CA LYS A 292 0.64 25.90 7.44
C LYS A 292 -0.80 26.41 7.36
N LEU A 293 -1.78 25.67 7.88
CA LEU A 293 -3.18 26.10 7.86
C LEU A 293 -3.40 27.18 8.93
N ASP A 294 -4.21 28.18 8.60
CA ASP A 294 -4.74 29.11 9.58
C ASP A 294 -5.74 28.35 10.47
N GLU A 295 -5.32 27.99 11.68
CA GLU A 295 -6.13 27.27 12.65
C GLU A 295 -7.43 28.02 13.00
N ARG A 296 -7.50 29.35 12.76
CA ARG A 296 -8.74 30.14 12.93
C ARG A 296 -9.81 29.83 11.88
N ARG A 297 -9.42 29.16 10.78
CA ARG A 297 -10.31 28.82 9.67
C ARG A 297 -10.55 27.31 9.55
N LEU A 298 -9.53 26.50 9.84
CA LEU A 298 -9.63 25.05 9.78
C LEU A 298 -8.57 24.42 10.69
N ILE A 299 -9.02 23.61 11.63
CA ILE A 299 -8.17 22.77 12.46
C ILE A 299 -7.94 21.46 11.71
N CYS A 300 -6.68 21.10 11.47
CA CYS A 300 -6.32 19.81 10.90
C CYS A 300 -5.51 18.99 11.90
N ILE A 301 -6.03 17.81 12.25
CA ILE A 301 -5.37 16.88 13.14
C ILE A 301 -4.83 15.71 12.31
N VAL A 302 -3.54 15.44 12.47
CA VAL A 302 -2.87 14.28 11.87
C VAL A 302 -2.56 13.29 12.99
N PRO A 303 -3.24 12.14 13.04
CA PRO A 303 -2.94 11.09 14.00
C PRO A 303 -1.49 10.59 13.93
N PHE A 304 -1.02 9.94 14.99
CA PHE A 304 0.33 9.39 15.08
C PHE A 304 0.38 8.12 15.94
N VAL A 305 1.35 7.26 15.64
CA VAL A 305 1.71 6.10 16.47
C VAL A 305 2.90 6.52 17.34
N LYS A 306 2.90 6.20 18.65
CA LYS A 306 4.05 6.51 19.52
C LYS A 306 5.25 5.62 19.15
N GLU A 307 6.47 6.16 19.16
CA GLU A 307 7.71 5.44 18.80
C GLU A 307 7.94 4.14 19.59
N HIS A 308 7.49 4.07 20.85
CA HIS A 308 7.55 2.87 21.68
C HIS A 308 6.78 1.66 21.08
N TYR A 309 5.75 1.91 20.25
CA TYR A 309 4.99 0.88 19.54
C TYR A 309 5.74 0.27 18.35
N MET A 310 6.75 0.97 17.81
CA MET A 310 7.60 0.49 16.71
C MET A 310 8.82 -0.29 17.24
N ALA A 311 9.17 -0.14 18.53
CA ALA A 311 10.36 -0.71 19.15
C ALA A 311 10.12 -2.04 19.89
N HIS A 312 8.86 -2.39 20.17
CA HIS A 312 8.50 -3.68 20.76
C HIS A 312 7.89 -4.56 19.67
N GLY A 313 8.76 -5.36 19.06
CA GLY A 313 8.39 -6.30 18.01
C GLY A 313 7.19 -7.17 18.38
N ILE A 314 6.54 -7.71 17.35
CA ILE A 314 5.42 -8.65 17.39
C ILE A 314 5.65 -9.68 18.53
N PRO A 315 4.88 -9.66 19.63
CA PRO A 315 4.85 -10.84 20.49
C PRO A 315 4.24 -11.98 19.66
N PRO A 316 4.84 -13.18 19.65
CA PRO A 316 4.26 -14.30 18.91
C PRO A 316 2.84 -14.52 19.44
N SER A 317 1.84 -14.44 18.54
CA SER A 317 0.52 -14.96 18.87
C SER A 317 0.71 -16.44 19.19
N SER A 318 0.12 -16.89 20.29
CA SER A 318 0.04 -18.30 20.66
C SER A 318 -0.69 -19.08 19.57
N ALA A 319 0.04 -19.48 18.53
CA ALA A 319 -0.39 -20.48 17.57
C ALA A 319 0.26 -21.80 18.01
N GLU A 320 -0.61 -22.76 18.32
CA GLU A 320 -0.27 -24.15 18.61
C GLU A 320 0.73 -24.71 17.59
N ALA A 321 1.67 -25.52 18.08
CA ALA A 321 2.72 -26.12 17.29
C ALA A 321 2.14 -26.93 16.10
N PRO A 322 2.70 -26.81 14.89
CA PRO A 322 2.26 -27.61 13.76
C PRO A 322 2.62 -29.08 13.98
N ALA A 323 1.63 -29.95 13.76
CA ALA A 323 1.78 -31.39 13.78
C ALA A 323 2.85 -31.88 12.79
N SER A 324 3.54 -32.94 13.17
CA SER A 324 4.65 -33.60 12.48
C SER A 324 4.35 -34.00 11.02
N PRO A 325 5.37 -34.05 10.14
CA PRO A 325 5.21 -34.23 8.71
C PRO A 325 4.86 -35.68 8.35
N ARG A 326 3.87 -35.86 7.47
CA ARG A 326 3.67 -37.11 6.70
C ARG A 326 3.79 -36.80 5.21
N ASP A 327 4.70 -37.55 4.57
CA ASP A 327 4.92 -37.86 3.16
C ASP A 327 4.65 -36.80 2.07
N ALA A 328 5.76 -36.29 1.51
CA ALA A 328 5.84 -35.23 0.50
C ALA A 328 6.04 -35.72 -0.96
N SER A 329 5.49 -36.87 -1.36
CA SER A 329 5.77 -37.44 -2.70
C SER A 329 4.59 -37.51 -3.69
N THR A 330 3.41 -36.95 -3.38
CA THR A 330 2.21 -37.04 -4.25
C THR A 330 1.60 -35.70 -4.68
N GLN A 331 2.14 -34.54 -4.25
CA GLN A 331 1.51 -33.23 -4.50
C GLN A 331 1.95 -32.49 -5.78
N ASP A 332 2.89 -33.02 -6.57
CA ASP A 332 3.47 -32.31 -7.73
C ASP A 332 2.70 -32.44 -9.05
N GLN A 333 1.59 -33.21 -9.08
CA GLN A 333 0.79 -33.41 -10.31
C GLN A 333 -0.63 -32.84 -10.26
N ALA A 334 -1.07 -32.27 -9.13
CA ALA A 334 -2.42 -31.71 -9.02
C ALA A 334 -2.51 -30.32 -9.70
N PRO A 335 -3.58 -30.05 -10.48
CA PRO A 335 -3.78 -28.76 -11.10
C PRO A 335 -3.94 -27.64 -10.06
N LEU A 336 -3.48 -26.44 -10.38
CA LEU A 336 -3.47 -25.28 -9.48
C LEU A 336 -4.86 -24.80 -9.06
N LEU A 337 -5.88 -25.19 -9.83
CA LEU A 337 -7.28 -24.98 -9.56
C LEU A 337 -7.97 -26.35 -9.62
N ASP A 338 -8.88 -26.61 -8.68
CA ASP A 338 -9.75 -27.77 -8.76
C ASP A 338 -10.75 -27.58 -9.92
N PRO A 339 -10.78 -28.44 -10.95
CA PRO A 339 -11.74 -28.34 -12.05
C PRO A 339 -13.22 -28.39 -11.61
N ALA A 340 -13.51 -28.81 -10.37
CA ALA A 340 -14.84 -28.79 -9.79
C ALA A 340 -15.24 -27.43 -9.17
N GLU A 341 -14.29 -26.51 -8.93
CA GLU A 341 -14.59 -25.14 -8.48
C GLU A 341 -15.35 -24.36 -9.58
N ARG A 342 -16.43 -23.67 -9.18
CA ARG A 342 -17.21 -22.82 -10.08
C ARG A 342 -17.03 -21.35 -9.74
N PHE A 343 -16.76 -20.55 -10.76
CA PHE A 343 -16.52 -19.13 -10.64
C PHE A 343 -17.60 -18.35 -11.39
N PHE A 344 -18.10 -17.29 -10.77
CA PHE A 344 -19.05 -16.38 -11.40
C PHE A 344 -18.30 -15.21 -12.02
N LEU A 345 -18.34 -15.12 -13.34
CA LEU A 345 -17.89 -13.95 -14.09
C LEU A 345 -19.07 -13.01 -14.29
N ASP A 346 -18.79 -11.71 -14.38
CA ASP A 346 -19.80 -10.69 -14.65
C ASP A 346 -19.77 -10.31 -16.14
N PRO A 347 -20.74 -10.77 -16.96
CA PRO A 347 -20.79 -10.44 -18.39
C PRO A 347 -21.24 -9.00 -18.67
N ALA A 348 -21.80 -8.31 -17.68
CA ALA A 348 -22.25 -6.91 -17.79
C ALA A 348 -21.13 -5.91 -17.40
N SER A 349 -20.04 -6.41 -16.79
CA SER A 349 -18.85 -5.61 -16.49
C SER A 349 -18.20 -5.05 -17.78
N PRO A 350 -17.70 -3.80 -17.77
CA PRO A 350 -16.91 -3.25 -18.87
C PRO A 350 -15.56 -3.97 -19.05
N VAL A 351 -15.15 -4.80 -18.09
CA VAL A 351 -13.94 -5.62 -18.15
C VAL A 351 -14.25 -6.90 -18.96
N PRO A 352 -13.57 -7.17 -20.08
CA PRO A 352 -13.83 -8.35 -20.89
C PRO A 352 -13.68 -9.66 -20.10
N LEU A 353 -14.54 -10.64 -20.36
CA LEU A 353 -14.56 -11.93 -19.63
C LEU A 353 -13.20 -12.65 -19.60
N TYR A 354 -12.43 -12.61 -20.70
CA TYR A 354 -11.08 -13.18 -20.72
C TYR A 354 -10.15 -12.48 -19.71
N HIS A 355 -10.30 -11.17 -19.52
CA HIS A 355 -9.49 -10.40 -18.58
C HIS A 355 -9.88 -10.71 -17.13
N GLN A 356 -11.17 -10.94 -16.86
CA GLN A 356 -11.63 -11.38 -15.53
C GLN A 356 -11.06 -12.75 -15.15
N ILE A 357 -11.06 -13.71 -16.09
CA ILE A 357 -10.42 -15.03 -15.88
C ILE A 357 -8.92 -14.88 -15.70
N GLU A 358 -8.26 -14.01 -16.47
CA GLU A 358 -6.84 -13.73 -16.29
C GLU A 358 -6.53 -13.23 -14.88
N GLN A 359 -7.31 -12.29 -14.33
CA GLN A 359 -7.09 -11.80 -12.95
C GLN A 359 -7.17 -12.94 -11.93
N ILE A 360 -8.18 -13.80 -12.04
CA ILE A 360 -8.33 -14.96 -11.16
C ILE A 360 -7.15 -15.94 -11.30
N LEU A 361 -6.70 -16.20 -12.53
CA LEU A 361 -5.54 -17.05 -12.77
C LEU A 361 -4.24 -16.40 -12.29
N LEU A 362 -4.09 -15.09 -12.44
CA LEU A 362 -2.93 -14.32 -11.98
C LEU A 362 -2.82 -14.34 -10.46
N GLU A 363 -3.94 -14.20 -9.75
CA GLU A 363 -4.02 -14.34 -8.30
C GLU A 363 -3.56 -15.74 -7.85
N ARG A 364 -4.00 -16.79 -8.54
CA ARG A 364 -3.62 -18.18 -8.22
C ARG A 364 -2.17 -18.50 -8.60
N ILE A 365 -1.72 -18.01 -9.74
CA ILE A 365 -0.32 -18.11 -10.23
C ILE A 365 0.65 -17.41 -9.27
N ALA A 366 0.21 -16.35 -8.58
CA ALA A 366 1.02 -15.63 -7.59
C ALA A 366 1.20 -16.38 -6.25
N GLY A 367 0.55 -17.54 -6.06
CA GLY A 367 0.64 -18.35 -4.84
C GLY A 367 1.95 -19.13 -4.70
N ARG A 368 2.40 -19.36 -3.46
CA ARG A 368 3.72 -19.94 -3.10
C ARG A 368 4.03 -21.34 -3.67
N ASN A 369 3.03 -22.11 -4.12
CA ASN A 369 3.20 -23.45 -4.69
C ASN A 369 2.76 -23.54 -6.16
N ALA A 370 2.58 -22.40 -6.84
CA ALA A 370 2.04 -22.39 -8.19
C ALA A 370 3.07 -22.81 -9.25
N VAL A 371 4.32 -22.39 -9.08
CA VAL A 371 5.41 -22.63 -10.04
C VAL A 371 5.62 -24.13 -10.26
N GLY A 372 5.62 -24.55 -11.52
CA GLY A 372 5.75 -25.95 -11.90
C GLY A 372 4.43 -26.74 -11.93
N ARG A 373 3.35 -26.23 -11.34
CA ARG A 373 2.03 -26.87 -11.41
C ARG A 373 1.33 -26.61 -12.73
N LEU A 374 0.43 -27.53 -13.10
CA LEU A 374 -0.41 -27.42 -14.28
C LEU A 374 -1.61 -26.52 -13.99
N LEU A 375 -1.95 -25.69 -14.97
CA LEU A 375 -3.22 -24.98 -15.01
C LEU A 375 -4.30 -25.87 -15.67
N PRO A 376 -5.59 -25.63 -15.38
CA PRO A 376 -6.68 -26.35 -16.01
C PRO A 376 -6.61 -26.34 -17.54
N THR A 377 -7.13 -27.34 -18.23
CA THR A 377 -7.15 -27.31 -19.70
C THR A 377 -8.10 -26.22 -20.22
N GLU A 378 -8.02 -25.88 -21.51
CA GLU A 378 -9.03 -24.98 -22.13
C GLU A 378 -10.45 -25.50 -21.93
N LYS A 379 -10.64 -26.83 -21.95
CA LYS A 379 -11.92 -27.49 -21.71
C LYS A 379 -12.38 -27.29 -20.25
N ASP A 380 -11.45 -27.34 -19.30
CA ASP A 380 -11.75 -27.14 -17.88
C ASP A 380 -12.10 -25.67 -17.60
N LEU A 381 -11.36 -24.70 -18.18
CA LEU A 381 -11.71 -23.28 -18.06
C LEU A 381 -13.10 -22.97 -18.62
N MET A 382 -13.49 -23.60 -19.74
CA MET A 382 -14.84 -23.46 -20.28
C MET A 382 -15.90 -23.95 -19.29
N ALA A 383 -15.64 -25.05 -18.59
CA ALA A 383 -16.58 -25.62 -17.62
C ALA A 383 -16.63 -24.82 -16.31
N MET A 384 -15.48 -24.40 -15.78
CA MET A 384 -15.34 -23.69 -14.50
C MET A 384 -15.92 -22.27 -14.54
N PHE A 385 -15.79 -21.59 -15.68
CA PHE A 385 -16.15 -20.18 -15.85
C PHE A 385 -17.31 -19.96 -16.81
N ALA A 386 -17.91 -21.03 -17.36
CA ALA A 386 -19.00 -20.99 -18.34
C ALA A 386 -18.70 -20.11 -19.58
N VAL A 387 -17.47 -20.18 -20.12
CA VAL A 387 -17.03 -19.38 -21.27
C VAL A 387 -16.79 -20.19 -22.54
N SER A 388 -16.74 -19.51 -23.69
CA SER A 388 -16.42 -20.13 -24.98
C SER A 388 -14.96 -20.58 -25.07
N ARG A 389 -14.68 -21.58 -25.92
CA ARG A 389 -13.31 -22.05 -26.17
C ARG A 389 -12.37 -20.94 -26.65
N ALA A 390 -12.87 -20.01 -27.45
CA ALA A 390 -12.10 -18.87 -27.93
C ALA A 390 -11.65 -17.96 -26.76
N THR A 391 -12.51 -17.76 -25.76
CA THR A 391 -12.21 -16.97 -24.56
C THR A 391 -11.16 -17.67 -23.69
N ALA A 392 -11.32 -18.97 -23.41
CA ALA A 392 -10.34 -19.76 -22.65
C ALA A 392 -8.97 -19.81 -23.34
N ARG A 393 -8.94 -19.94 -24.67
CA ARG A 393 -7.70 -19.90 -25.45
C ARG A 393 -7.01 -18.55 -25.34
N LYS A 394 -7.76 -17.45 -25.43
CA LYS A 394 -7.25 -16.07 -25.34
C LYS A 394 -6.59 -15.79 -23.99
N VAL A 395 -7.19 -16.25 -22.90
CA VAL A 395 -6.63 -16.18 -21.53
C VAL A 395 -5.21 -16.78 -21.49
N TYR A 396 -5.04 -18.01 -21.98
CA TYR A 396 -3.73 -18.67 -21.95
C TYR A 396 -2.74 -18.10 -22.97
N GLU A 397 -3.19 -17.54 -24.09
CA GLU A 397 -2.31 -16.80 -25.01
C GLU A 397 -1.73 -15.56 -24.31
N ASN A 398 -2.57 -14.81 -23.59
CA ASN A 398 -2.17 -13.61 -22.87
C ASN A 398 -1.27 -13.93 -21.65
N LEU A 399 -1.59 -14.95 -20.86
CA LEU A 399 -0.73 -15.39 -19.75
C LEU A 399 0.64 -15.89 -20.24
N SER A 400 0.67 -16.55 -21.40
CA SER A 400 1.93 -17.02 -21.99
C SER A 400 2.76 -15.85 -22.53
N ALA A 401 2.12 -14.84 -23.16
CA ALA A 401 2.76 -13.61 -23.58
C ALA A 401 3.33 -12.80 -22.40
N LYS A 402 2.68 -12.84 -21.23
CA LYS A 402 3.14 -12.23 -19.97
C LYS A 402 4.31 -12.98 -19.31
N GLY A 403 4.75 -14.11 -19.87
CA GLY A 403 5.84 -14.91 -19.32
C GLY A 403 5.52 -15.55 -17.97
N LEU A 404 4.24 -15.81 -17.69
CA LEU A 404 3.77 -16.40 -16.43
C LEU A 404 3.45 -17.89 -16.54
N VAL A 405 3.26 -18.38 -17.77
CA VAL A 405 2.97 -19.78 -18.08
C VAL A 405 3.64 -20.25 -19.37
N GLU A 406 4.01 -21.54 -19.45
CA GLU A 406 4.51 -22.21 -20.65
C GLU A 406 3.52 -23.28 -21.14
N ARG A 407 3.36 -23.44 -22.46
CA ARG A 407 2.55 -24.51 -23.06
C ARG A 407 3.44 -25.63 -23.58
N ARG A 408 3.23 -26.88 -23.15
CA ARG A 408 3.91 -28.06 -23.68
C ARG A 408 2.92 -29.03 -24.34
N ARG A 409 3.23 -29.46 -25.57
CA ARG A 409 2.43 -30.49 -26.28
C ARG A 409 2.39 -31.77 -25.41
N ALA A 410 1.19 -32.31 -25.22
CA ALA A 410 0.87 -33.48 -24.39
C ALA A 410 0.94 -33.34 -22.84
N LEU A 411 1.41 -32.22 -22.29
CA LEU A 411 1.55 -32.02 -20.82
C LEU A 411 0.69 -30.88 -20.25
N GLY A 412 0.13 -30.01 -21.08
CA GLY A 412 -0.74 -28.91 -20.63
C GLY A 412 -0.02 -27.56 -20.46
N THR A 413 -0.66 -26.62 -19.78
CA THR A 413 -0.15 -25.27 -19.49
C THR A 413 0.44 -25.25 -18.09
N ARG A 414 1.70 -24.86 -17.91
CA ARG A 414 2.42 -24.91 -16.63
C ARG A 414 2.85 -23.53 -16.17
N VAL A 415 2.76 -23.24 -14.87
CA VAL A 415 3.13 -21.94 -14.28
C VAL A 415 4.65 -21.81 -14.10
N ILE A 416 5.19 -20.60 -14.33
CA ILE A 416 6.61 -20.25 -14.16
C ILE A 416 6.79 -19.06 -13.19
N ALA A 417 7.94 -18.95 -12.50
CA ALA A 417 8.19 -17.95 -11.43
C ALA A 417 8.38 -16.50 -11.96
N ARG A 418 8.00 -15.49 -11.14
CA ARG A 418 8.24 -14.05 -11.39
C ARG A 418 9.55 -13.61 -10.71
N GLU A 419 10.58 -13.27 -11.49
CA GLU A 419 11.89 -12.81 -11.02
C GLU A 419 12.13 -11.33 -11.42
N ILE A 420 12.76 -10.51 -10.56
CA ILE A 420 13.49 -9.31 -11.04
C ILE A 420 14.67 -9.88 -11.81
N SER A 421 14.42 -10.19 -13.08
CA SER A 421 15.39 -10.72 -14.03
C SER A 421 16.01 -9.54 -14.76
N GLU A 422 17.32 -9.38 -14.67
CA GLU A 422 18.08 -8.65 -15.68
C GLU A 422 18.19 -9.53 -16.94
N ASP A 423 17.61 -9.11 -18.07
CA ASP A 423 17.69 -9.85 -19.34
C ASP A 423 19.00 -9.51 -20.06
N LEU A 424 19.98 -10.41 -19.98
CA LEU A 424 21.28 -10.33 -20.65
C LEU A 424 21.23 -10.21 -22.18
N GLY A 425 20.07 -10.46 -22.81
CA GLY A 425 19.94 -10.39 -24.26
C GLY A 425 20.02 -8.96 -24.83
N ARG A 426 19.90 -7.92 -23.99
CA ARG A 426 19.95 -6.51 -24.39
C ARG A 426 20.64 -5.65 -23.33
N LEU A 427 21.69 -4.95 -23.73
CA LEU A 427 22.31 -3.91 -22.90
C LEU A 427 21.28 -2.82 -22.58
N LYS A 428 21.02 -2.60 -21.29
CA LYS A 428 20.13 -1.55 -20.77
C LYS A 428 20.84 -0.84 -19.62
N SER A 429 20.51 0.44 -19.41
CA SER A 429 20.95 1.10 -18.17
C SER A 429 20.18 0.56 -16.97
N TYR A 430 20.79 0.57 -15.78
CA TYR A 430 20.11 0.21 -14.54
C TYR A 430 18.80 1.00 -14.35
N THR A 431 18.77 2.27 -14.78
CA THR A 431 17.56 3.11 -14.69
C THR A 431 16.47 2.64 -15.66
N GLU A 432 16.81 2.33 -16.91
CA GLU A 432 15.85 1.77 -17.88
C GLU A 432 15.32 0.41 -17.40
N GLU A 433 16.19 -0.42 -16.82
CA GLU A 433 15.82 -1.73 -16.34
C GLU A 433 14.80 -1.65 -15.19
N MET A 434 15.04 -0.77 -14.22
CA MET A 434 14.14 -0.58 -13.09
C MET A 434 12.84 0.13 -13.51
N ASN A 435 12.91 1.06 -14.46
CA ASN A 435 11.72 1.70 -15.05
C ASN A 435 10.85 0.69 -15.81
N LEU A 436 11.43 -0.22 -16.59
CA LEU A 436 10.71 -1.32 -17.25
C LEU A 436 10.04 -2.26 -16.25
N LYS A 437 10.53 -2.30 -15.01
CA LYS A 437 9.99 -3.08 -13.89
C LYS A 437 9.02 -2.27 -13.02
N GLY A 438 8.75 -1.00 -13.36
CA GLY A 438 7.82 -0.12 -12.63
C GLY A 438 8.30 0.29 -11.24
N LEU A 439 9.61 0.25 -11.00
CA LEU A 439 10.24 0.61 -9.72
C LEU A 439 10.92 1.98 -9.85
N LYS A 440 10.52 2.94 -9.01
CA LYS A 440 11.18 4.24 -8.92
C LYS A 440 12.49 4.11 -8.14
N ILE A 441 13.61 4.41 -8.82
CA ILE A 441 14.94 4.36 -8.22
C ILE A 441 15.35 5.74 -7.72
N THR A 442 15.73 5.79 -6.45
CA THR A 442 16.39 6.92 -5.82
C THR A 442 17.90 6.74 -5.89
N THR A 443 18.60 7.77 -6.38
CA THR A 443 20.06 7.79 -6.53
C THR A 443 20.66 8.84 -5.61
N LYS A 444 21.58 8.42 -4.73
CA LYS A 444 22.47 9.33 -4.00
C LYS A 444 23.85 9.31 -4.66
N LEU A 445 24.22 10.42 -5.29
CA LEU A 445 25.57 10.62 -5.80
C LEU A 445 26.50 10.87 -4.61
N LEU A 446 27.47 9.97 -4.42
CA LEU A 446 28.48 10.09 -3.36
C LEU A 446 29.68 10.90 -3.84
N GLU A 447 30.09 10.70 -5.09
CA GLU A 447 31.29 11.31 -5.66
C GLU A 447 31.19 11.35 -7.19
N ALA A 448 31.66 12.46 -7.77
CA ALA A 448 31.94 12.62 -9.20
C ALA A 448 33.27 13.36 -9.32
N ARG A 449 34.33 12.71 -9.80
CA ARG A 449 35.66 13.34 -9.91
C ARG A 449 36.48 12.81 -11.08
N LEU A 450 37.32 13.68 -11.65
CA LEU A 450 38.38 13.27 -12.56
C LEU A 450 39.57 12.77 -11.77
N HIS A 451 40.09 11.60 -12.14
CA HIS A 451 41.27 11.03 -11.49
C HIS A 451 42.01 10.06 -12.40
N THR A 452 43.24 9.71 -12.03
CA THR A 452 43.99 8.64 -12.70
C THR A 452 43.58 7.31 -12.07
N PRO A 453 42.98 6.38 -12.84
CA PRO A 453 42.52 5.11 -12.30
C PRO A 453 43.68 4.17 -11.95
N ASP A 454 43.39 3.09 -11.22
CA ASP A 454 44.36 2.03 -10.97
C ASP A 454 44.68 1.21 -12.23
N GLU A 455 45.72 0.37 -12.16
CA GLU A 455 46.18 -0.45 -13.28
C GLU A 455 45.09 -1.38 -13.84
N ARG A 456 44.18 -1.87 -12.98
CA ARG A 456 43.12 -2.79 -13.39
C ARG A 456 42.06 -2.07 -14.22
N VAL A 457 41.60 -0.93 -13.74
CA VAL A 457 40.62 -0.09 -14.46
C VAL A 457 41.25 0.45 -15.74
N ALA A 458 42.51 0.89 -15.70
CA ALA A 458 43.24 1.34 -16.89
C ALA A 458 43.34 0.24 -17.95
N ALA A 459 43.65 -1.00 -17.56
CA ALA A 459 43.69 -2.14 -18.47
C ALA A 459 42.31 -2.46 -19.07
N LYS A 460 41.24 -2.50 -18.25
CA LYS A 460 39.86 -2.76 -18.73
C LYS A 460 39.38 -1.67 -19.71
N LEU A 461 39.78 -0.42 -19.49
CA LEU A 461 39.43 0.73 -20.35
C LEU A 461 40.43 1.00 -21.49
N ARG A 462 41.49 0.19 -21.62
CA ARG A 462 42.57 0.35 -22.62
C ARG A 462 43.20 1.76 -22.60
N LEU A 463 43.49 2.25 -21.40
CA LEU A 463 44.07 3.57 -21.19
C LEU A 463 45.60 3.54 -21.27
N GLU A 464 46.16 4.57 -21.87
CA GLU A 464 47.59 4.86 -21.82
C GLU A 464 47.99 5.44 -20.44
N PRO A 465 49.25 5.25 -19.99
CA PRO A 465 49.71 5.80 -18.73
C PRO A 465 49.43 7.29 -18.57
N GLY A 466 48.84 7.67 -17.44
CA GLY A 466 48.52 9.07 -17.12
C GLY A 466 47.18 9.57 -17.66
N GLN A 467 46.46 8.79 -18.47
CA GLN A 467 45.09 9.14 -18.86
C GLN A 467 44.15 9.08 -17.65
N GLN A 468 43.19 10.00 -17.61
CA GLN A 468 42.23 10.14 -16.53
C GLN A 468 40.86 9.56 -16.87
N THR A 469 40.10 9.21 -15.85
CA THR A 469 38.69 8.83 -15.92
C THR A 469 37.84 9.76 -15.05
N LEU A 470 36.58 9.93 -15.43
CA LEU A 470 35.53 10.42 -14.56
C LEU A 470 34.99 9.24 -13.74
N GLN A 471 35.28 9.25 -12.44
CA GLN A 471 34.74 8.29 -11.49
C GLN A 471 33.42 8.79 -10.93
N LEU A 472 32.38 7.98 -11.03
CA LEU A 472 31.07 8.22 -10.42
C LEU A 472 30.79 7.15 -9.38
N ARG A 473 30.53 7.54 -8.14
CA ARG A 473 30.10 6.64 -7.07
C ARG A 473 28.65 6.95 -6.72
N ARG A 474 27.76 6.01 -7.01
CA ARG A 474 26.31 6.19 -6.83
C ARG A 474 25.75 5.09 -5.97
N LEU A 475 25.08 5.49 -4.90
CA LEU A 475 24.32 4.58 -4.04
C LEU A 475 22.85 4.64 -4.48
N ARG A 476 22.27 3.50 -4.86
CA ARG A 476 20.94 3.44 -5.46
C ARG A 476 20.05 2.44 -4.74
N GLY A 477 18.75 2.73 -4.72
CA GLY A 477 17.72 1.89 -4.13
C GLY A 477 16.34 2.42 -4.48
N THR A 478 15.30 1.92 -3.85
CA THR A 478 13.94 2.48 -3.92
C THR A 478 13.67 3.35 -2.69
N ASP A 479 12.55 4.06 -2.65
CA ASP A 479 12.14 4.81 -1.46
C ASP A 479 11.84 3.89 -0.26
N GLU A 480 11.48 2.62 -0.52
CA GLU A 480 11.20 1.58 0.47
C GLU A 480 12.47 0.86 0.95
N VAL A 481 13.43 0.63 0.05
CA VAL A 481 14.67 -0.10 0.34
C VAL A 481 15.85 0.69 -0.21
N PHE A 482 16.53 1.42 0.67
CA PHE A 482 17.74 2.17 0.35
C PHE A 482 18.83 1.91 1.41
N PRO A 483 20.04 1.52 1.02
CA PRO A 483 20.52 1.27 -0.34
C PRO A 483 20.34 -0.19 -0.80
N ILE A 484 20.26 -0.41 -2.12
CA ILE A 484 20.25 -1.74 -2.77
C ILE A 484 21.61 -2.02 -3.42
N VAL A 485 22.17 -1.03 -4.11
CA VAL A 485 23.41 -1.17 -4.90
C VAL A 485 24.33 0.03 -4.73
N LEU A 486 25.63 -0.24 -4.64
CA LEU A 486 26.68 0.74 -4.86
C LEU A 486 27.25 0.53 -6.26
N LEU A 487 27.11 1.54 -7.13
CA LEU A 487 27.70 1.55 -8.47
C LEU A 487 28.93 2.47 -8.48
N VAL A 488 30.06 1.93 -8.94
CA VAL A 488 31.27 2.71 -9.24
C VAL A 488 31.51 2.63 -10.75
N SER A 489 31.23 3.72 -11.45
CA SER A 489 31.45 3.85 -12.90
C SER A 489 32.73 4.64 -13.17
N GLU A 490 33.53 4.19 -14.11
CA GLU A 490 34.76 4.83 -14.59
C GLU A 490 34.64 5.07 -16.10
N ILE A 491 34.65 6.34 -16.51
CA ILE A 491 34.48 6.73 -17.91
C ILE A 491 35.73 7.47 -18.37
N PRO A 492 36.42 7.08 -19.47
CA PRO A 492 37.61 7.79 -19.94
C PRO A 492 37.33 9.28 -20.18
N ALA A 493 38.16 10.16 -19.59
CA ALA A 493 37.98 11.61 -19.71
C ALA A 493 38.01 12.10 -21.18
N SER A 494 38.61 11.31 -22.07
CA SER A 494 38.60 11.54 -23.52
C SER A 494 37.21 11.60 -24.17
N PHE A 495 36.17 11.08 -23.50
CA PHE A 495 34.77 11.24 -23.96
C PHE A 495 34.17 12.61 -23.62
N GLY A 496 34.85 13.42 -22.81
CA GLY A 496 34.48 14.81 -22.57
C GLY A 496 33.21 15.02 -21.73
N ILE A 497 32.80 14.02 -20.94
CA ILE A 497 31.65 14.16 -20.04
C ILE A 497 32.00 15.14 -18.92
N ASP A 498 31.19 16.18 -18.75
CA ASP A 498 31.36 17.19 -17.69
C ASP A 498 31.15 16.55 -16.30
N PRO A 499 32.12 16.63 -15.38
CA PRO A 499 31.96 16.12 -14.02
C PRO A 499 30.84 16.80 -13.21
N ASN A 500 30.30 17.94 -13.68
CA ASN A 500 29.22 18.68 -13.02
C ASN A 500 27.81 18.34 -13.54
N GLU A 501 27.67 17.33 -14.39
CA GLU A 501 26.36 16.86 -14.84
C GLU A 501 25.49 16.32 -13.69
N ASP A 502 24.18 16.27 -13.94
CA ASP A 502 23.26 15.55 -13.07
C ASP A 502 23.34 14.03 -13.31
N PHE A 503 24.08 13.34 -12.45
CA PHE A 503 24.22 11.88 -12.48
C PHE A 503 23.16 11.11 -11.66
N THR A 504 22.10 11.79 -11.20
CA THR A 504 21.03 11.13 -10.43
C THR A 504 20.11 10.28 -11.33
N GLY A 505 20.01 10.62 -12.63
CA GLY A 505 19.20 9.95 -13.64
C GLY A 505 19.85 8.74 -14.35
N SER A 506 19.41 8.47 -15.58
CA SER A 506 20.03 7.44 -16.44
C SER A 506 21.35 7.95 -17.03
N LEU A 507 22.46 7.28 -16.67
CA LEU A 507 23.78 7.61 -17.18
C LEU A 507 23.89 7.36 -18.70
N TYR A 508 23.29 6.27 -19.20
CA TYR A 508 23.37 5.94 -20.63
C TYR A 508 22.55 6.90 -21.47
N LYS A 509 21.35 7.26 -21.00
CA LYS A 509 20.54 8.31 -21.64
C LYS A 509 21.31 9.64 -21.73
N LEU A 510 21.99 10.04 -20.66
CA LEU A 510 22.83 11.24 -20.66
C LEU A 510 23.94 11.14 -21.71
N ILE A 511 24.66 10.02 -21.76
CA ILE A 511 25.77 9.78 -22.69
C ILE A 511 25.29 9.77 -24.16
N GLU A 512 24.19 9.07 -24.44
CA GLU A 512 23.66 8.94 -25.81
C GLU A 512 22.98 10.22 -26.29
N GLU A 513 22.15 10.86 -25.48
CA GLU A 513 21.34 12.00 -25.92
C GLU A 513 22.10 13.33 -25.83
N LYS A 514 22.84 13.57 -24.74
CA LYS A 514 23.54 14.85 -24.54
C LYS A 514 24.91 14.85 -25.19
N TYR A 515 25.66 13.77 -25.00
CA TYR A 515 27.03 13.66 -25.50
C TYR A 515 27.12 13.01 -26.89
N ASN A 516 26.00 12.48 -27.42
CA ASN A 516 25.94 11.84 -28.74
C ASN A 516 26.94 10.68 -28.90
N ILE A 517 27.17 9.94 -27.81
CA ILE A 517 28.07 8.77 -27.81
C ILE A 517 27.19 7.51 -27.82
N PRO A 518 27.04 6.83 -28.97
CA PRO A 518 26.19 5.65 -29.08
C PRO A 518 26.84 4.46 -28.37
N ILE A 519 26.03 3.72 -27.61
CA ILE A 519 26.45 2.53 -26.88
C ILE A 519 26.10 1.29 -27.72
N GLU A 520 27.06 0.40 -27.97
CA GLU A 520 26.86 -0.76 -28.86
C GLU A 520 26.64 -2.06 -28.09
N PHE A 521 27.56 -2.43 -27.21
CA PHE A 521 27.51 -3.69 -26.45
C PHE A 521 28.34 -3.60 -25.16
N GLY A 522 28.30 -4.63 -24.32
CA GLY A 522 29.15 -4.71 -23.14
C GLY A 522 29.47 -6.15 -22.75
N ASP A 523 30.64 -6.34 -22.16
CA ASP A 523 31.09 -7.60 -21.55
C ASP A 523 30.82 -7.55 -20.05
N GLU A 524 30.18 -8.57 -19.50
CA GLU A 524 29.78 -8.60 -18.09
C GLU A 524 30.27 -9.86 -17.38
N GLU A 525 30.78 -9.67 -16.17
CA GLU A 525 31.24 -10.72 -15.25
C GLU A 525 30.48 -10.62 -13.92
N ILE A 526 30.04 -11.77 -13.40
CA ILE A 526 29.25 -11.85 -12.17
C ILE A 526 29.95 -12.78 -11.19
N ARG A 527 30.08 -12.33 -9.94
CA ARG A 527 30.72 -13.08 -8.86
C ARG A 527 30.09 -12.75 -7.52
N VAL A 528 30.44 -13.54 -6.52
CA VAL A 528 30.09 -13.28 -5.12
C VAL A 528 31.31 -12.73 -4.38
N ALA A 529 31.09 -11.80 -3.46
CA ALA A 529 32.12 -11.30 -2.56
C ALA A 529 31.55 -11.16 -1.14
N GLU A 530 32.43 -11.12 -0.13
CA GLU A 530 32.04 -10.80 1.24
C GLU A 530 32.08 -9.29 1.47
N ALA A 531 31.07 -8.77 2.17
CA ALA A 531 31.01 -7.37 2.56
C ALA A 531 32.17 -7.03 3.50
N ALA A 532 33.03 -6.08 3.09
CA ALA A 532 34.15 -5.62 3.90
C ALA A 532 34.31 -4.10 3.84
N GLY A 533 34.97 -3.53 4.85
CA GLY A 533 35.43 -2.15 4.84
C GLY A 533 34.32 -1.12 4.59
N GLU A 534 34.53 -0.28 3.56
CA GLU A 534 33.63 0.81 3.19
C GLU A 534 32.33 0.32 2.53
N GLU A 535 32.40 -0.76 1.74
CA GLU A 535 31.23 -1.30 1.01
C GLU A 535 30.15 -1.79 1.98
N ALA A 536 30.56 -2.51 3.04
CA ALA A 536 29.66 -2.96 4.09
C ALA A 536 28.95 -1.79 4.78
N LYS A 537 29.69 -0.72 5.09
CA LYS A 537 29.16 0.50 5.72
C LYS A 537 28.19 1.24 4.81
N LEU A 538 28.59 1.45 3.54
CA LEU A 538 27.76 2.17 2.57
C LEU A 538 26.48 1.42 2.26
N LEU A 539 26.50 0.08 2.22
CA LEU A 539 25.33 -0.76 1.96
C LEU A 539 24.49 -1.07 3.21
N GLY A 540 24.95 -0.68 4.41
CA GLY A 540 24.24 -0.94 5.66
C GLY A 540 24.15 -2.43 6.01
N VAL A 541 25.17 -3.21 5.68
CA VAL A 541 25.20 -4.67 5.94
C VAL A 541 26.34 -5.05 6.90
N PRO A 542 26.18 -6.13 7.69
CA PRO A 542 27.26 -6.66 8.50
C PRO A 542 28.47 -7.07 7.65
N ALA A 543 29.68 -6.90 8.19
CA ALA A 543 30.88 -7.45 7.58
C ALA A 543 30.77 -8.99 7.45
N GLY A 544 31.29 -9.55 6.37
CA GLY A 544 31.17 -10.98 6.05
C GLY A 544 29.85 -11.37 5.37
N LYS A 545 28.88 -10.45 5.20
CA LYS A 545 27.66 -10.75 4.44
C LYS A 545 27.98 -10.98 2.97
N GLY A 546 27.40 -12.03 2.36
CA GLY A 546 27.52 -12.25 0.93
C GLY A 546 26.88 -11.14 0.10
N LEU A 547 27.62 -10.62 -0.87
CA LEU A 547 27.22 -9.59 -1.82
C LEU A 547 27.35 -10.13 -3.25
N LEU A 548 26.43 -9.72 -4.13
CA LEU A 548 26.54 -9.99 -5.55
C LEU A 548 27.34 -8.85 -6.19
N VAL A 549 28.41 -9.19 -6.92
CA VAL A 549 29.27 -8.22 -7.60
C VAL A 549 29.15 -8.44 -9.10
N ILE A 550 28.80 -7.37 -9.81
CA ILE A 550 28.70 -7.33 -11.26
C ILE A 550 29.73 -6.33 -11.76
N GLU A 551 30.56 -6.75 -12.69
CA GLU A 551 31.53 -5.89 -13.38
C GLU A 551 31.24 -5.90 -14.87
N ARG A 552 31.13 -4.73 -15.48
CA ARG A 552 30.83 -4.59 -16.90
C ARG A 552 31.78 -3.61 -17.57
N VAL A 553 32.28 -3.99 -18.75
CA VAL A 553 32.89 -3.05 -19.70
C VAL A 553 31.91 -2.79 -20.81
N THR A 554 31.52 -1.54 -20.98
CA THR A 554 30.58 -1.10 -22.02
C THR A 554 31.36 -0.43 -23.13
N TYR A 555 31.02 -0.70 -24.39
CA TYR A 555 31.73 -0.21 -25.58
C TYR A 555 30.86 0.75 -26.39
N ALA A 556 31.48 1.85 -26.81
CA ALA A 556 30.94 2.73 -27.84
C ALA A 556 31.36 2.25 -29.23
N ARG A 557 30.89 2.97 -30.27
CA ARG A 557 31.18 2.68 -31.67
C ARG A 557 32.66 2.39 -31.94
N GLY A 558 32.90 1.28 -32.64
CA GLY A 558 34.25 0.83 -33.01
C GLY A 558 35.00 0.13 -31.88
N GLU A 559 34.27 -0.54 -30.98
CA GLU A 559 34.81 -1.28 -29.83
C GLU A 559 35.70 -0.45 -28.90
N ARG A 560 35.42 0.85 -28.80
CA ARG A 560 36.12 1.75 -27.88
C ARG A 560 35.51 1.60 -26.48
N PRO A 561 36.28 1.20 -25.44
CA PRO A 561 35.76 1.09 -24.08
C PRO A 561 35.24 2.45 -23.59
N LEU A 562 33.95 2.50 -23.28
CA LEU A 562 33.21 3.70 -22.86
C LEU A 562 33.11 3.77 -21.34
N GLU A 563 32.77 2.67 -20.68
CA GLU A 563 32.58 2.63 -19.23
C GLU A 563 33.10 1.31 -18.70
N PHE A 564 33.81 1.36 -17.58
CA PHE A 564 33.95 0.21 -16.69
C PHE A 564 33.10 0.49 -15.45
N VAL A 565 32.14 -0.39 -15.15
CA VAL A 565 31.29 -0.25 -13.97
C VAL A 565 31.45 -1.47 -13.08
N ARG A 566 31.61 -1.22 -11.78
CA ARG A 566 31.51 -2.23 -10.73
C ARG A 566 30.31 -1.94 -9.85
N GLY A 567 29.31 -2.82 -9.91
CA GLY A 567 28.13 -2.80 -9.06
C GLY A 567 28.21 -3.83 -7.94
N VAL A 568 27.98 -3.39 -6.71
CA VAL A 568 27.92 -4.25 -5.53
C VAL A 568 26.50 -4.22 -4.97
N TYR A 569 25.83 -5.35 -5.04
CA TYR A 569 24.39 -5.51 -4.79
C TYR A 569 24.14 -6.31 -3.52
N ARG A 570 23.07 -5.94 -2.83
CA ARG A 570 22.46 -6.75 -1.78
C ARG A 570 21.61 -7.86 -2.41
N PRO A 571 22.03 -9.13 -2.34
CA PRO A 571 21.37 -10.22 -3.08
C PRO A 571 19.94 -10.50 -2.57
N GLU A 572 19.60 -10.11 -1.34
CA GLU A 572 18.23 -10.21 -0.85
C GLU A 572 17.22 -9.32 -1.61
N HIS A 573 17.70 -8.31 -2.35
CA HIS A 573 16.89 -7.32 -3.06
C HIS A 573 17.15 -7.33 -4.57
N TYR A 574 18.01 -8.21 -5.06
CA TYR A 574 18.44 -8.22 -6.46
C TYR A 574 18.80 -9.62 -6.95
N THR A 575 18.18 -10.03 -8.06
CA THR A 575 18.41 -11.33 -8.72
C THR A 575 18.86 -11.09 -10.17
N PHE A 576 19.66 -12.02 -10.69
CA PHE A 576 20.11 -12.03 -12.07
C PHE A 576 19.49 -13.21 -12.81
N SER A 577 18.91 -13.00 -14.01
CA SER A 577 18.32 -14.13 -14.76
C SER A 577 18.62 -14.08 -16.25
N ILE A 578 19.33 -15.10 -16.74
CA ILE A 578 19.70 -15.26 -18.14
C ILE A 578 18.75 -16.22 -18.87
N ARG A 579 18.33 -15.85 -20.09
CA ARG A 579 17.65 -16.79 -21.01
C ARG A 579 18.63 -17.30 -22.06
N ILE A 580 19.13 -18.52 -21.86
CA ILE A 580 20.07 -19.19 -22.78
C ILE A 580 19.29 -20.03 -23.79
N ARG A 581 19.67 -19.97 -25.07
CA ARG A 581 19.14 -20.84 -26.13
C ARG A 581 20.27 -21.76 -26.61
N ARG A 582 19.95 -23.01 -26.90
CA ARG A 582 20.89 -24.01 -27.43
C ARG A 582 21.09 -23.83 -28.92
#